data_AF-A0A9Q0Y6M6-F1
#
_entry.id   AF-A0A9Q0Y6M6-F1
#
_cell.length_a   1.000
_cell.length_b   1.000
_cell.length_c   1.000
_cell.angle_alpha   90.00
_cell.angle_beta   90.00
_cell.angle_gamma   90.00
#
_symmetry.space_group_name_H-M   'P 1'
#
loop_
_entity.id
_entity.type
_entity.pdbx_description
1 polymer ?
#
loop_
_entity_poly.entity_id
_entity_poly.type
_entity_poly.pdbx_seq_one_letter_code
_entity_poly.pdbx_strand_id
1 'polypeptide(L)'
;MMNKIEVRSVIKFLHLKGNNTPQIHNEMKAVYGDESPSYDTVVRWKRNFQSGHLTLTDQPRVGRPSIKDDLAMVKKVEAVILDDRRSTMERDLTKLRNCVEDYS
;
A
#
# COMPACT_ATOMS: atom_id res chain seq x y z
N MET A 1 -20.34 -11.67 7.26
CA MET A 1 -19.24 -11.01 6.51
C MET A 1 -18.03 -11.92 6.56
N MET A 2 -17.61 -12.44 5.41
CA MET A 2 -16.60 -13.50 5.31
C MET A 2 -15.20 -13.03 5.70
N ASN A 3 -14.36 -13.94 6.21
CA ASN A 3 -12.99 -13.61 6.57
C ASN A 3 -12.19 -13.22 5.31
N LYS A 4 -11.54 -12.05 5.35
CA LYS A 4 -10.77 -11.52 4.21
C LYS A 4 -9.68 -12.47 3.77
N ILE A 5 -9.02 -13.17 4.70
CA ILE A 5 -7.94 -14.11 4.38
C ILE A 5 -8.50 -15.32 3.63
N GLU A 6 -9.65 -15.84 4.03
CA GLU A 6 -10.31 -16.97 3.37
C GLU A 6 -10.69 -16.62 1.93
N VAL A 7 -11.38 -15.48 1.74
CA VAL A 7 -11.75 -14.97 0.42
C VAL A 7 -10.53 -14.85 -0.50
N ARG A 8 -9.45 -14.25 0.00
CA ARG A 8 -8.20 -14.07 -0.76
C ARG A 8 -7.53 -15.40 -1.07
N SER A 9 -7.60 -16.37 -0.16
CA SER A 9 -7.04 -17.71 -0.34
C SER A 9 -7.76 -18.47 -1.45
N VAL A 10 -9.09 -18.40 -1.49
CA VAL A 10 -9.90 -19.00 -2.56
C VAL A 10 -9.60 -18.34 -3.91
N ILE A 11 -9.54 -17.01 -3.97
CA ILE A 11 -9.19 -16.29 -5.21
C ILE A 11 -7.79 -16.69 -5.68
N LYS A 12 -6.81 -16.80 -4.77
CA LYS A 12 -5.44 -17.24 -5.09
C LYS A 12 -5.42 -18.66 -5.64
N PHE A 13 -6.10 -19.59 -4.98
CA PHE A 13 -6.20 -20.98 -5.41
C PHE A 13 -6.80 -21.09 -6.83
N LEU A 14 -7.93 -20.43 -7.08
CA LEU A 14 -8.59 -20.47 -8.38
C LEU A 14 -7.81 -19.74 -9.48
N HIS A 15 -7.09 -18.67 -9.12
CA HIS A 15 -6.15 -18.02 -10.04
C HIS A 15 -5.03 -18.97 -10.47
N LEU A 16 -4.41 -19.69 -9.51
CA LEU A 16 -3.36 -20.68 -9.79
C LEU A 16 -3.88 -21.88 -10.60
N LYS A 17 -5.16 -22.22 -10.46
CA LYS A 17 -5.85 -23.22 -11.30
C LYS A 17 -6.06 -22.75 -12.75
N GLY A 18 -5.82 -21.46 -13.05
CA GLY A 18 -5.97 -20.88 -14.39
C GLY A 18 -7.33 -20.24 -14.65
N ASN A 19 -8.19 -20.11 -13.64
CA ASN A 19 -9.52 -19.54 -13.85
C ASN A 19 -9.46 -18.03 -14.17
N ASN A 20 -10.32 -17.60 -15.09
CA ASN A 20 -10.53 -16.18 -15.39
C ASN A 20 -11.46 -15.52 -14.35
N THR A 21 -11.56 -14.18 -14.38
CA THR A 21 -12.28 -13.44 -13.33
C THR A 21 -13.78 -13.80 -13.26
N PRO A 22 -14.53 -13.88 -14.40
CA PRO A 22 -15.90 -14.37 -14.38
C PRO A 22 -16.07 -15.76 -13.78
N GLN A 23 -15.17 -16.70 -14.11
CA GLN A 23 -15.21 -18.06 -13.56
C GLN A 23 -15.03 -18.06 -12.04
N ILE A 24 -14.02 -17.33 -11.53
CA ILE A 24 -13.77 -17.21 -10.09
C ILE A 24 -14.99 -16.62 -9.38
N HIS A 25 -15.55 -15.53 -9.90
CA HIS A 25 -16.70 -14.88 -9.28
C HIS A 25 -17.93 -15.79 -9.27
N ASN A 26 -18.22 -16.48 -10.37
CA ASN A 26 -19.37 -17.37 -10.46
C ASN A 26 -19.23 -18.59 -9.53
N GLU A 27 -18.02 -19.15 -9.41
CA GLU A 27 -17.74 -20.26 -8.50
C GLU A 27 -17.91 -19.82 -7.03
N MET A 28 -17.40 -18.64 -6.68
CA MET A 28 -17.61 -18.06 -5.34
C MET A 28 -19.09 -17.71 -5.07
N LYS A 29 -19.81 -17.17 -6.06
CA LYS A 29 -21.25 -16.86 -5.93
C LYS A 29 -22.09 -18.12 -5.78
N ALA A 30 -21.74 -19.21 -6.46
CA ALA A 30 -22.42 -20.50 -6.35
C ALA A 30 -22.27 -21.12 -4.95
N VAL A 31 -21.11 -20.95 -4.30
CA VAL A 31 -20.84 -21.51 -2.96
C VAL A 31 -21.35 -20.59 -1.85
N TYR A 32 -21.07 -19.29 -1.95
CA TYR A 32 -21.31 -18.33 -0.86
C TYR A 32 -22.59 -17.51 -1.01
N GLY A 33 -23.29 -17.60 -2.14
CA GLY A 33 -24.53 -16.88 -2.38
C GLY A 33 -24.36 -15.37 -2.17
N ASP A 34 -25.20 -14.77 -1.33
CA ASP A 34 -25.18 -13.33 -1.07
C ASP A 34 -24.02 -12.87 -0.19
N GLU A 35 -23.31 -13.79 0.46
CA GLU A 35 -22.08 -13.48 1.19
C GLU A 35 -20.82 -13.51 0.31
N SER A 36 -20.98 -13.83 -0.98
CA SER A 36 -19.87 -13.84 -1.94
C SER A 36 -19.19 -12.47 -2.06
N PRO A 37 -17.86 -12.41 -2.22
CA PRO A 37 -17.19 -11.15 -2.53
C PRO A 37 -17.71 -10.56 -3.84
N SER A 38 -17.70 -9.23 -3.91
CA SER A 38 -18.04 -8.51 -5.15
C SER A 38 -17.08 -8.84 -6.28
N TYR A 39 -17.56 -8.71 -7.52
CA TYR A 39 -16.75 -8.89 -8.72
C TYR A 39 -15.47 -8.03 -8.69
N ASP A 40 -15.57 -6.77 -8.28
CA ASP A 40 -14.42 -5.86 -8.16
C ASP A 40 -13.37 -6.35 -7.17
N THR A 41 -13.80 -6.98 -6.07
CA THR A 41 -12.89 -7.59 -5.09
C THR A 41 -12.10 -8.72 -5.75
N VAL A 42 -12.76 -9.56 -6.55
CA VAL A 42 -12.11 -10.64 -7.30
C VAL A 42 -11.11 -10.08 -8.33
N VAL A 43 -11.50 -9.05 -9.09
CA VAL A 43 -10.61 -8.38 -10.06
C VAL A 43 -9.35 -7.85 -9.38
N ARG A 44 -9.51 -7.11 -8.28
CA ARG A 44 -8.40 -6.49 -7.55
C ARG A 44 -7.41 -7.55 -7.05
N TRP A 45 -7.90 -8.60 -6.41
CA TRP A 45 -7.04 -9.64 -5.84
C TRP A 45 -6.39 -10.53 -6.90
N LYS A 46 -7.12 -10.87 -7.96
CA LYS A 46 -6.53 -11.59 -9.08
C LYS A 46 -5.39 -10.81 -9.73
N ARG A 47 -5.56 -9.50 -9.95
CA ARG A 47 -4.48 -8.62 -10.44
C ARG A 47 -3.27 -8.60 -9.51
N ASN A 48 -3.52 -8.55 -8.19
CA ASN A 48 -2.46 -8.61 -7.19
C ASN A 48 -1.66 -9.92 -7.27
N PHE A 49 -2.33 -11.05 -7.48
CA PHE A 49 -1.64 -12.33 -7.65
C PHE A 49 -0.90 -12.42 -8.99
N GLN A 50 -1.45 -11.83 -10.05
CA GLN A 50 -0.77 -11.72 -11.35
C GLN A 50 0.53 -10.91 -11.29
N SER A 51 0.61 -9.90 -10.42
CA SER A 51 1.83 -9.10 -10.20
C SER A 51 2.85 -9.78 -9.27
N GLY A 52 2.69 -11.07 -8.97
CA GLY A 52 3.62 -11.83 -8.12
C GLY A 52 3.45 -11.59 -6.61
N HIS A 53 2.48 -10.77 -6.20
CA HIS A 53 2.23 -10.49 -4.78
C HIS A 53 1.34 -11.59 -4.18
N LEU A 54 1.97 -12.65 -3.70
CA LEU A 54 1.29 -13.84 -3.16
C LEU A 54 0.84 -13.71 -1.70
N THR A 55 1.04 -12.56 -1.07
CA THR A 55 0.64 -12.29 0.32
C THR A 55 -0.88 -12.17 0.43
N LEU A 56 -1.45 -12.83 1.44
CA LEU A 56 -2.89 -12.79 1.71
C LEU A 56 -3.30 -11.60 2.59
N THR A 57 -2.33 -10.94 3.22
CA THR A 57 -2.53 -9.73 4.02
C THR A 57 -2.44 -8.50 3.14
N ASP A 58 -3.13 -7.44 3.54
CA ASP A 58 -2.86 -6.13 2.94
C ASP A 58 -1.44 -5.73 3.36
N GLN A 59 -0.67 -5.12 2.45
CA GLN A 59 0.58 -4.48 2.85
C GLN A 59 0.28 -3.37 3.86
N PRO A 60 1.22 -3.07 4.78
CA PRO A 60 1.07 -1.93 5.66
C PRO A 60 0.72 -0.71 4.81
N ARG A 61 -0.38 -0.03 5.16
CA ARG A 61 -0.70 1.23 4.50
C ARG A 61 0.35 2.23 4.91
N VAL A 62 1.36 2.42 4.06
CA VAL A 62 2.25 3.55 4.19
C VAL A 62 1.41 4.76 3.81
N GLY A 63 0.91 5.47 4.81
CA GLY A 63 0.31 6.79 4.62
C GLY A 63 1.34 7.76 4.07
N ARG A 64 0.92 8.95 3.67
CA ARG A 64 1.87 10.05 3.43
C ARG A 64 2.73 10.19 4.70
N PRO A 65 4.07 10.19 4.61
CA PRO A 65 4.91 10.38 5.79
C PRO A 65 4.49 11.67 6.49
N SER A 66 4.04 11.56 7.74
CA SER A 66 3.85 12.71 8.62
C SER A 66 5.25 13.13 9.06
N ILE A 67 5.82 14.14 8.38
CA ILE A 67 7.12 14.72 8.75
C ILE A 67 7.10 15.26 10.19
N LYS A 68 5.91 15.54 10.74
CA LYS A 68 5.71 16.15 12.06
C LYS A 68 6.19 15.27 13.22
N ASP A 69 6.17 13.94 13.06
CA ASP A 69 6.40 13.00 14.16
C ASP A 69 7.77 12.30 14.06
N ASP A 70 8.49 12.49 12.95
CA ASP A 70 9.80 11.88 12.76
C ASP A 70 10.89 12.75 13.41
N LEU A 71 11.22 12.42 14.66
CA LEU A 71 12.22 13.12 15.47
C LEU A 71 13.58 13.24 14.75
N ALA A 72 13.93 12.27 13.88
CA ALA A 72 15.14 12.32 13.08
C ALA A 72 15.08 13.44 12.03
N MET A 73 13.92 13.65 11.40
CA MET A 73 13.73 14.75 10.47
C MET A 73 13.61 16.10 11.17
N VAL A 74 12.92 16.17 12.31
CA VAL A 74 12.87 17.41 13.11
C VAL A 74 14.28 17.87 13.48
N LYS A 75 15.13 16.95 13.94
CA LYS A 75 16.53 17.24 14.26
C LYS A 75 17.37 17.64 13.04
N LYS A 76 17.16 16.99 11.88
CA LYS A 76 17.85 17.39 10.64
C LYS A 76 17.43 18.79 10.18
N VAL A 77 16.13 19.10 10.25
CA VAL A 77 15.60 20.43 9.93
C VAL A 77 16.18 21.49 10.88
N GLU A 78 16.18 21.20 12.17
CA GLU A 78 16.74 22.08 13.20
C GLU A 78 18.25 22.30 12.97
N ALA A 79 19.02 21.27 12.63
CA ALA A 79 20.43 21.39 12.30
C ALA A 79 20.67 22.28 11.06
N VAL A 80 19.86 22.15 10.01
CA VAL A 80 19.96 22.98 8.80
C VAL A 80 19.68 24.46 9.10
N ILE A 81 18.71 24.74 9.97
CA ILE A 81 18.37 26.11 10.39
C ILE A 81 19.46 26.70 11.30
N LEU A 82 20.01 25.89 12.21
CA LEU A 82 21.05 26.33 13.15
C LEU A 82 22.42 26.55 12.49
N ASP A 83 22.75 25.75 11.46
CA ASP A 83 23.98 25.86 10.67
C ASP A 83 24.04 27.20 9.89
N ASP A 84 22.89 27.77 9.55
CA ASP A 84 22.81 28.94 8.67
C ASP A 84 21.90 30.04 9.22
N ARG A 85 22.36 30.77 10.23
CA ARG A 85 21.59 31.85 10.88
C ARG A 85 21.19 33.01 9.93
N ARG A 86 21.73 33.07 8.71
CA ARG A 86 21.52 34.17 7.73
C ARG A 86 20.88 33.71 6.41
N SER A 87 20.36 32.49 6.34
CA SER A 87 19.72 32.00 5.12
C SER A 87 18.37 32.67 4.86
N THR A 88 18.04 32.70 3.57
CA THR A 88 16.68 33.00 3.10
C THR A 88 15.85 31.72 3.11
N MET A 89 14.53 31.85 3.29
CA MET A 89 13.60 30.70 3.30
C MET A 89 13.79 29.78 2.08
N GLU A 90 14.07 30.34 0.91
CA GLU A 90 14.27 29.59 -0.34
C GLU A 90 15.51 28.69 -0.31
N ARG A 91 16.59 29.15 0.32
CA ARG A 91 17.83 28.38 0.50
C ARG A 91 17.63 27.26 1.52
N ASP A 92 16.90 27.51 2.60
CA ASP A 92 16.56 26.49 3.59
C ASP A 92 15.67 25.41 2.99
N LEU A 93 14.62 25.79 2.26
CA LEU A 93 13.74 24.84 1.57
C LEU A 93 14.50 23.95 0.58
N THR A 94 15.50 24.50 -0.11
CA THR A 94 16.35 23.74 -1.04
C THR A 94 17.20 22.70 -0.29
N LYS A 95 17.80 23.07 0.85
CA LYS A 95 18.57 22.14 1.70
C LYS A 95 17.66 21.05 2.29
N LEU A 96 16.48 21.43 2.77
CA LEU A 96 15.52 20.50 3.35
C LEU A 96 14.99 19.48 2.33
N ARG A 97 14.75 19.90 1.08
CA ARG A 97 14.36 18.99 0.00
C ARG A 97 15.40 17.88 -0.19
N ASN A 98 16.67 18.23 -0.27
CA ASN A 98 17.75 17.24 -0.42
C ASN A 98 17.81 16.29 0.80
N CYS A 99 17.61 16.80 2.03
CA CYS A 99 17.58 15.96 3.23
C CYS A 99 16.42 14.94 3.28
N VAL A 100 15.29 15.24 2.60
CA VAL A 100 14.14 14.34 2.50
C VAL A 100 14.34 13.29 1.40
N GLU A 101 15.01 13.66 0.29
CA GLU A 101 15.36 12.75 -0.80
C GLU A 101 16.37 11.67 -0.35
N ASP A 102 17.32 12.03 0.52
CA ASP A 102 18.29 11.09 1.12
C ASP A 102 17.67 10.06 2.09
N TYR A 103 16.36 10.15 2.39
CA TYR A 103 15.65 9.26 3.31
C TYR A 103 14.84 8.16 2.60
N SER A 104 14.79 8.16 1.26
CA SER A 104 14.06 7.16 0.46
C SER A 104 14.97 6.09 -0.11
#